data_AF-A0A662GJ12-F1
#
_entry.id   AF-A0A662GJ12-F1
#
_cell.length_a   1.000
_cell.length_b   1.000
_cell.length_c   1.000
_cell.angle_alpha   90.00
_cell.angle_beta   90.00
_cell.angle_gamma   90.00
#
_symmetry.space_group_name_H-M   'P 1'
#
loop_
_entity.id
_entity.type
_entity.pdbx_description
1 polymer ?
#
loop_
_entity_poly.entity_id
_entity_poly.type
_entity_poly.pdbx_seq_one_letter_code
_entity_poly.pdbx_strand_id
1 'polypeptide(L)'
;FGGAILLYPRPPVRVEELPLRDIIFVVADSGIRHSVADIHPKRQADINRGLKILMESDEVPEELKKKLGYRFDEPRWEEIRLEEVEPYLKLMDEVAAKRIVYTLKVNESTMRAVHLIKHSEIKALGEIINEQHELMRDLYDLSLPELEKIRNSMLEAGALGVKISGAGLGGCLIAIAFEEKHAEKILDAALSSGAVRGWVLEVDEGVRLES
;
A
#
# COMPACT_ATOMS: atom_id res chain seq x y z
N PHE A 1 -3.30 19.46 4.42
CA PHE A 1 -2.48 18.76 5.42
C PHE A 1 -1.09 18.60 4.84
N GLY A 2 -0.07 18.93 5.62
CA GLY A 2 1.31 18.56 5.35
C GLY A 2 1.74 17.39 6.21
N GLY A 3 3.00 17.00 6.09
CA GLY A 3 3.54 15.91 6.87
C GLY A 3 3.11 14.53 6.37
N ALA A 4 3.51 13.51 7.13
CA ALA A 4 2.89 12.20 7.03
C ALA A 4 1.60 12.18 7.86
N ILE A 5 0.52 11.65 7.28
CA ILE A 5 -0.78 11.57 7.95
C ILE A 5 -1.31 10.15 7.93
N LEU A 6 -2.07 9.80 8.97
CA LEU A 6 -2.97 8.66 8.98
C LEU A 6 -4.39 9.16 8.69
N LEU A 7 -4.93 8.76 7.54
CA LEU A 7 -6.28 9.09 7.12
C LEU A 7 -7.23 7.94 7.50
N TYR A 8 -8.30 8.28 8.21
CA TYR A 8 -9.45 7.42 8.46
C TYR A 8 -10.56 7.82 7.48
N PRO A 9 -10.73 7.09 6.36
CA PRO A 9 -11.55 7.54 5.25
C PRO A 9 -13.06 7.34 5.48
N ARG A 10 -13.47 6.51 6.45
CA ARG A 10 -14.89 6.30 6.77
C ARG A 10 -15.45 7.56 7.44
N PRO A 11 -16.62 8.08 7.00
CA PRO A 11 -17.28 9.20 7.67
C PRO A 11 -17.63 8.89 9.15
N PRO A 12 -17.43 9.85 10.07
CA PRO A 12 -16.78 11.15 9.86
C PRO A 12 -15.28 10.99 9.59
N VAL A 13 -14.81 11.60 8.49
CA VAL A 13 -13.41 11.52 8.09
C VAL A 13 -12.53 12.11 9.18
N ARG A 14 -11.51 11.35 9.59
CA ARG A 14 -10.54 11.75 10.60
C ARG A 14 -9.13 11.72 10.03
N VAL A 15 -8.31 12.65 10.46
CA VAL A 15 -6.89 12.71 10.11
C VAL A 15 -6.09 12.80 11.39
N GLU A 16 -5.01 12.05 11.47
CA GLU A 16 -4.01 12.13 12.53
C GLU A 16 -2.65 12.44 11.89
N GLU A 17 -1.96 13.44 12.40
CA GLU A 17 -0.58 13.72 12.01
C GLU A 17 0.36 12.69 12.63
N LEU A 18 1.27 12.17 11.81
CA LEU A 18 2.28 11.22 12.26
C LEU A 18 3.63 11.94 12.42
N PRO A 19 4.39 11.63 13.48
CA PRO A 19 5.70 12.26 13.73
C PRO A 19 6.79 11.66 12.83
N LEU A 20 6.57 11.66 11.52
CA LEU A 20 7.56 11.23 10.54
C LEU A 20 8.52 12.39 10.26
N ARG A 21 9.74 12.28 10.79
CA ARG A 21 10.80 13.29 10.62
C ARG A 21 12.05 12.61 10.11
N ASP A 22 12.91 13.41 9.47
CA ASP A 22 14.26 13.01 9.07
C ASP A 22 14.28 11.74 8.18
N ILE A 23 13.24 11.58 7.34
CA ILE A 23 13.18 10.53 6.33
C ILE A 23 13.34 11.16 4.96
N ILE A 24 14.25 10.58 4.20
CA ILE A 24 14.46 10.91 2.80
C ILE A 24 13.77 9.86 1.95
N PHE A 25 12.91 10.33 1.06
CA PHE A 25 12.25 9.50 0.07
C PHE A 25 12.98 9.61 -1.28
N VAL A 26 13.09 8.49 -1.97
CA VAL A 26 13.44 8.48 -3.39
C VAL A 26 12.22 8.05 -4.17
N VAL A 27 11.79 8.87 -5.11
CA VAL A 27 10.70 8.56 -6.03
C VAL A 27 11.28 8.30 -7.40
N ALA A 28 10.98 7.14 -8.00
CA ALA A 28 11.41 6.77 -9.34
C ALA A 28 10.19 6.51 -10.22
N ASP A 29 10.06 7.26 -11.31
CA ASP A 29 8.97 7.09 -12.28
C ASP A 29 9.40 6.11 -13.38
N SER A 30 8.65 5.01 -13.52
CA SER A 30 8.88 4.01 -14.57
C SER A 30 8.57 4.52 -15.98
N GLY A 31 7.81 5.61 -16.11
CA GLY A 31 7.31 6.12 -17.40
C GLY A 31 6.17 5.28 -17.99
N ILE A 32 5.84 4.14 -17.39
CA ILE A 32 4.73 3.28 -17.82
C ILE A 32 3.43 3.93 -17.41
N ARG A 33 2.60 4.26 -18.41
CA ARG A 33 1.28 4.86 -18.21
C ARG A 33 0.21 3.78 -18.10
N HIS A 34 -0.66 3.95 -17.12
CA HIS A 34 -1.91 3.21 -16.98
C HIS A 34 -3.00 4.18 -16.52
N SER A 35 -4.26 3.79 -16.72
CA SER A 35 -5.40 4.54 -16.21
C SER A 35 -5.85 3.95 -14.88
N VAL A 36 -5.95 4.79 -13.84
CA VAL A 36 -6.52 4.40 -12.53
C VAL A 36 -7.94 3.85 -12.69
N ALA A 37 -8.71 4.41 -13.64
CA ALA A 37 -10.07 3.99 -13.95
C ALA A 37 -10.15 2.56 -14.53
N ASP A 38 -9.05 2.03 -15.05
CA ASP A 38 -9.01 0.66 -15.59
C ASP A 38 -8.63 -0.37 -14.50
N ILE A 39 -8.11 0.09 -13.36
CA ILE A 39 -7.60 -0.76 -12.29
C ILE A 39 -8.57 -0.81 -11.12
N HIS A 40 -8.89 0.34 -10.53
CA HIS A 40 -9.62 0.42 -9.27
C HIS A 40 -11.03 -0.20 -9.36
N PRO A 41 -11.86 0.11 -10.38
CA PRO A 41 -13.19 -0.48 -10.48
C PRO A 41 -13.16 -2.01 -10.59
N LYS A 42 -12.17 -2.58 -11.30
CA LYS A 42 -12.00 -4.03 -11.40
C LYS A 42 -11.68 -4.63 -10.04
N ARG A 43 -10.74 -4.04 -9.29
CA ARG A 43 -10.37 -4.51 -7.95
C ARG A 43 -11.52 -4.37 -6.94
N GLN A 44 -12.28 -3.28 -7.00
CA GLN A 44 -13.47 -3.09 -6.19
C GLN A 44 -14.54 -4.14 -6.52
N ALA A 45 -14.75 -4.45 -7.79
CA ALA A 45 -15.69 -5.50 -8.20
C ALA A 45 -15.27 -6.89 -7.71
N ASP A 46 -13.97 -7.22 -7.75
CA ASP A 46 -13.42 -8.46 -7.21
C ASP A 46 -13.71 -8.58 -5.70
N ILE A 47 -13.49 -7.51 -4.92
CA ILE A 47 -13.79 -7.46 -3.48
C ILE A 47 -15.30 -7.60 -3.24
N ASN A 48 -16.13 -6.82 -3.93
CA ASN A 48 -17.59 -6.85 -3.78
C ASN A 48 -18.17 -8.25 -4.05
N ARG A 49 -17.61 -8.96 -5.04
CA ARG A 49 -18.00 -10.33 -5.36
C ARG A 49 -17.68 -11.30 -4.21
N GLY A 50 -16.47 -11.24 -3.66
CA GLY A 50 -16.10 -12.06 -2.50
C GLY A 50 -16.92 -11.73 -1.25
N LEU A 51 -17.16 -10.44 -1.01
CA LEU A 51 -18.03 -9.94 0.06
C LEU A 51 -19.45 -10.46 -0.06
N LYS A 52 -20.05 -10.41 -1.26
CA LYS A 52 -21.38 -10.95 -1.51
C LYS A 52 -21.48 -12.43 -1.15
N ILE A 53 -20.49 -13.24 -1.54
CA ILE A 53 -20.43 -14.67 -1.20
C ILE A 53 -20.39 -14.87 0.32
N LEU A 54 -19.57 -14.09 1.04
CA LEU A 54 -19.50 -14.16 2.50
C LEU A 54 -20.83 -13.76 3.16
N MET A 55 -21.50 -12.73 2.64
CA MET A 55 -22.76 -12.24 3.19
C MET A 55 -23.92 -13.22 2.96
N GLU A 56 -23.95 -13.90 1.81
CA GLU A 56 -25.05 -14.80 1.41
C GLU A 56 -24.87 -16.25 1.90
N SER A 57 -23.67 -16.64 2.34
CA SER A 57 -23.39 -18.00 2.82
C SER A 57 -23.91 -18.26 4.23
N ASP A 58 -24.57 -19.40 4.45
CA ASP A 58 -25.00 -19.88 5.77
C ASP A 58 -23.82 -20.41 6.62
N GLU A 59 -22.66 -20.69 6.01
CA GLU A 59 -21.46 -21.11 6.73
C GLU A 59 -20.81 -19.96 7.52
N VAL A 60 -21.08 -18.71 7.13
CA VAL A 60 -20.45 -17.51 7.70
C VAL A 60 -21.27 -17.02 8.91
N PRO A 61 -20.66 -16.90 10.11
CA PRO A 61 -21.37 -16.47 11.31
C PRO A 61 -21.91 -15.05 11.21
N GLU A 62 -23.09 -14.82 11.80
CA GLU A 62 -23.74 -13.51 11.80
C GLU A 62 -22.87 -12.42 12.44
N GLU A 63 -22.08 -12.75 13.46
CA GLU A 63 -21.14 -11.81 14.08
C GLU A 63 -20.04 -11.33 13.13
N LEU A 64 -19.60 -12.18 12.20
CA LEU A 64 -18.67 -11.77 11.16
C LEU A 64 -19.38 -10.92 10.09
N LYS A 65 -20.59 -11.31 9.67
CA LYS A 65 -21.40 -10.54 8.71
C LYS A 65 -21.68 -9.10 9.17
N LYS A 66 -21.90 -8.89 10.48
CA LYS A 66 -22.04 -7.54 11.09
C LYS A 66 -20.82 -6.62 10.94
N LYS A 67 -19.63 -7.18 10.68
CA LYS A 67 -18.40 -6.42 10.43
C LYS A 67 -18.12 -6.24 8.95
N LEU A 68 -18.71 -7.09 8.10
CA LEU A 68 -18.61 -7.04 6.66
C LEU A 68 -19.65 -6.08 6.07
N GLY A 69 -19.86 -6.21 4.77
CA GLY A 69 -20.84 -5.51 3.95
C GLY A 69 -20.81 -6.11 2.55
N TYR A 70 -21.65 -5.64 1.64
CA TYR A 70 -21.69 -6.07 0.24
C TYR A 70 -20.72 -5.31 -0.65
N ARG A 71 -20.30 -4.11 -0.23
CA ARG A 71 -19.42 -3.23 -1.01
C ARG A 71 -18.07 -3.04 -0.31
N PHE A 72 -17.00 -2.86 -1.07
CA PHE A 72 -15.62 -2.75 -0.59
C PHE A 72 -15.39 -1.67 0.49
N ASP A 73 -16.25 -0.65 0.50
CA ASP A 73 -16.21 0.50 1.42
C ASP A 73 -17.05 0.32 2.69
N GLU A 74 -17.84 -0.75 2.79
CA GLU A 74 -18.72 -1.02 3.94
C GLU A 74 -18.02 -1.78 5.09
N PRO A 75 -17.19 -2.82 4.86
CA PRO A 75 -16.57 -3.56 5.93
C PRO A 75 -15.73 -2.70 6.87
N ARG A 76 -15.79 -3.06 8.15
CA ARG A 76 -14.91 -2.60 9.22
C ARG A 76 -13.62 -3.41 9.20
N TRP A 77 -12.84 -3.23 8.13
CA TRP A 77 -11.59 -3.94 7.87
C TRP A 77 -10.65 -3.94 9.09
N GLU A 78 -10.63 -2.85 9.84
CA GLU A 78 -9.86 -2.67 11.06
C GLU A 78 -10.31 -3.53 12.26
N GLU A 79 -11.53 -4.08 12.21
CA GLU A 79 -12.12 -4.95 13.24
C GLU A 79 -12.17 -6.44 12.82
N ILE A 80 -11.67 -6.76 11.63
CA ILE A 80 -11.70 -8.12 11.07
C ILE A 80 -10.29 -8.67 11.05
N ARG A 81 -10.08 -9.84 11.66
CA ARG A 81 -8.82 -10.57 11.55
C ARG A 81 -8.86 -11.58 10.42
N LEU A 82 -7.71 -11.90 9.85
CA LEU A 82 -7.61 -12.85 8.73
C LEU A 82 -8.19 -14.22 9.10
N GLU A 83 -7.94 -14.69 10.31
CA GLU A 83 -8.37 -16.01 10.80
C GLU A 83 -9.91 -16.11 10.89
N GLU A 84 -10.61 -14.98 10.97
CA GLU A 84 -12.07 -14.95 10.98
C GLU A 84 -12.64 -15.24 9.58
N VAL A 85 -11.92 -14.86 8.52
CA VAL A 85 -12.39 -14.99 7.13
C VAL A 85 -11.78 -16.20 6.42
N GLU A 86 -10.57 -16.60 6.81
CA GLU A 86 -9.78 -17.67 6.19
C GLU A 86 -10.57 -18.99 5.95
N PRO A 87 -11.37 -19.50 6.91
CA PRO A 87 -12.14 -20.74 6.70
C PRO A 87 -13.15 -20.67 5.54
N TYR A 88 -13.56 -19.46 5.16
CA TYR A 88 -14.61 -19.19 4.17
C TYR A 88 -14.06 -18.76 2.81
N LEU A 89 -12.75 -18.56 2.67
CA LEU A 89 -12.13 -18.17 1.41
C LEU A 89 -12.30 -19.22 0.30
N LYS A 90 -12.45 -20.50 0.68
CA LYS A 90 -12.74 -21.61 -0.25
C LYS A 90 -14.09 -21.50 -0.97
N LEU A 91 -14.99 -20.62 -0.50
CA LEU A 91 -16.33 -20.44 -1.07
C LEU A 91 -16.32 -19.58 -2.33
N MET A 92 -15.22 -18.90 -2.64
CA MET A 92 -15.09 -17.98 -3.76
C MET A 92 -13.92 -18.34 -4.66
N ASP A 93 -13.83 -17.69 -5.82
CA ASP A 93 -12.68 -17.85 -6.71
C ASP A 93 -11.42 -17.23 -6.12
N GLU A 94 -10.26 -17.74 -6.59
CA GLU A 94 -8.94 -17.34 -6.10
C GLU A 94 -8.71 -15.83 -6.15
N VAL A 95 -9.20 -15.15 -7.19
CA VAL A 95 -9.01 -13.70 -7.34
C VAL A 95 -9.72 -12.95 -6.23
N ALA A 96 -11.01 -13.24 -6.00
CA ALA A 96 -11.79 -12.60 -4.93
C ALA A 96 -11.17 -12.89 -3.55
N ALA A 97 -10.77 -14.14 -3.30
CA ALA A 97 -10.10 -14.53 -2.05
C ALA A 97 -8.81 -13.72 -1.84
N LYS A 98 -7.94 -13.64 -2.86
CA LYS A 98 -6.70 -12.85 -2.81
C LYS A 98 -6.96 -11.38 -2.51
N ARG A 99 -8.01 -10.76 -3.09
CA ARG A 99 -8.32 -9.35 -2.81
C ARG A 99 -8.77 -9.11 -1.37
N ILE A 100 -9.55 -10.02 -0.79
CA ILE A 100 -9.96 -9.92 0.62
C ILE A 100 -8.74 -10.08 1.54
N VAL A 101 -7.91 -11.09 1.30
CA VAL A 101 -6.68 -11.32 2.08
C VAL A 101 -5.73 -10.13 1.97
N TYR A 102 -5.55 -9.58 0.77
CA TYR A 102 -4.76 -8.36 0.56
C TYR A 102 -5.27 -7.21 1.44
N THR A 103 -6.57 -6.92 1.40
CA THR A 103 -7.16 -5.80 2.14
C THR A 103 -6.93 -5.93 3.64
N LEU A 104 -7.07 -7.12 4.19
CA LEU A 104 -6.83 -7.38 5.62
C LEU A 104 -5.34 -7.21 5.97
N LYS A 105 -4.44 -7.85 5.21
CA LYS A 105 -2.99 -7.79 5.47
C LYS A 105 -2.40 -6.38 5.26
N VAL A 106 -2.86 -5.65 4.24
CA VAL A 106 -2.38 -4.29 4.00
C VAL A 106 -2.88 -3.32 5.08
N ASN A 107 -4.08 -3.54 5.62
CA ASN A 107 -4.58 -2.77 6.76
C ASN A 107 -3.76 -3.03 8.03
N GLU A 108 -3.52 -4.31 8.35
CA GLU A 108 -2.71 -4.70 9.51
C GLU A 108 -1.28 -4.14 9.43
N SER A 109 -0.60 -4.34 8.29
CA SER A 109 0.75 -3.80 8.06
C SER A 109 0.78 -2.27 8.11
N THR A 110 -0.29 -1.59 7.68
CA THR A 110 -0.39 -0.13 7.84
C THR A 110 -0.42 0.28 9.30
N MET A 111 -1.16 -0.43 10.16
CA MET A 111 -1.19 -0.15 11.59
C MET A 111 0.15 -0.46 12.27
N ARG A 112 0.86 -1.50 11.82
CA ARG A 112 2.25 -1.77 12.22
C ARG A 112 3.19 -0.63 11.81
N ALA A 113 3.10 -0.13 10.58
CA ALA A 113 3.87 1.03 10.12
C ALA A 113 3.59 2.27 10.98
N VAL A 114 2.33 2.56 11.29
CA VAL A 114 1.93 3.67 12.18
C VAL A 114 2.58 3.53 13.55
N HIS A 115 2.61 2.32 14.12
CA HIS A 115 3.28 2.06 15.39
C HIS A 115 4.78 2.38 15.31
N LEU A 116 5.48 1.88 14.29
CA LEU A 116 6.91 2.13 14.11
C LEU A 116 7.23 3.61 13.91
N ILE A 117 6.40 4.33 13.15
CA ILE A 117 6.55 5.78 12.95
C ILE A 117 6.42 6.53 14.27
N LYS A 118 5.43 6.18 15.10
CA LYS A 118 5.23 6.80 16.42
C LYS A 118 6.38 6.55 17.41
N HIS A 119 7.17 5.51 17.19
CA HIS A 119 8.32 5.14 18.03
C HIS A 119 9.67 5.42 17.35
N SER A 120 9.67 6.13 16.22
CA SER A 120 10.88 6.50 15.47
C SER A 120 11.73 5.30 14.99
N GLU A 121 11.11 4.15 14.72
CA GLU A 121 11.77 2.91 14.32
C GLU A 121 11.87 2.76 12.78
N ILE A 122 12.58 3.70 12.14
CA ILE A 122 12.59 3.82 10.67
C ILE A 122 13.23 2.63 9.94
N LYS A 123 14.18 1.92 10.56
CA LYS A 123 14.76 0.69 9.97
C LYS A 123 13.70 -0.37 9.74
N ALA A 124 12.91 -0.65 10.77
CA ALA A 124 11.83 -1.63 10.70
C ALA A 124 10.71 -1.19 9.74
N LEU A 125 10.51 0.12 9.54
CA LEU A 125 9.54 0.62 8.57
C LEU A 125 9.88 0.17 7.14
N GLY A 126 11.16 0.04 6.79
CA GLY A 126 11.60 -0.47 5.48
C GLY A 126 11.11 -1.89 5.20
N GLU A 127 11.14 -2.75 6.23
CA GLU A 127 10.64 -4.13 6.14
C GLU A 127 9.13 -4.15 5.86
N ILE A 128 8.35 -3.31 6.57
CA ILE A 128 6.91 -3.17 6.31
C ILE A 128 6.63 -2.66 4.90
N ILE A 129 7.44 -1.73 4.39
CA ILE A 129 7.27 -1.21 3.02
C ILE A 129 7.49 -2.31 1.99
N ASN A 130 8.50 -3.16 2.19
CA ASN A 130 8.76 -4.30 1.32
C ASN A 130 7.62 -5.33 1.39
N GLU A 131 7.16 -5.66 2.61
CA GLU A 131 5.99 -6.52 2.83
C GLU A 131 4.77 -5.97 2.07
N GLN A 132 4.49 -4.67 2.18
CA GLN A 132 3.38 -4.04 1.47
C GLN A 132 3.52 -4.12 -0.05
N HIS A 133 4.73 -3.98 -0.60
CA HIS A 133 4.96 -4.17 -2.03
C HIS A 133 4.67 -5.61 -2.48
N GLU A 134 5.13 -6.60 -1.71
CA GLU A 134 4.88 -8.01 -1.99
C GLU A 134 3.37 -8.33 -1.97
N LEU A 135 2.63 -7.78 -1.00
CA LEU A 135 1.17 -7.87 -0.97
C LEU A 135 0.54 -7.27 -2.24
N MET A 136 1.00 -6.10 -2.69
CA MET A 136 0.53 -5.46 -3.92
C MET A 136 0.81 -6.31 -5.16
N ARG A 137 2.00 -6.92 -5.24
CA ARG A 137 2.40 -7.78 -6.35
C ARG A 137 1.60 -9.09 -6.36
N ASP A 138 1.59 -9.81 -5.25
CA ASP A 138 1.21 -11.22 -5.19
C ASP A 138 -0.28 -11.43 -4.89
N LEU A 139 -0.91 -10.49 -4.17
CA LEU A 139 -2.32 -10.59 -3.77
C LEU A 139 -3.21 -9.54 -4.42
N TYR A 140 -2.64 -8.47 -4.99
CA TYR A 140 -3.41 -7.41 -5.67
C TYR A 140 -3.10 -7.25 -7.17
N ASP A 141 -2.14 -8.01 -7.70
CA ASP A 141 -1.70 -8.00 -9.10
C ASP A 141 -1.46 -6.57 -9.61
N LEU A 142 -0.63 -5.81 -8.90
CA LEU A 142 -0.31 -4.42 -9.22
C LEU A 142 1.11 -4.20 -9.73
N SER A 143 1.97 -5.22 -9.76
CA SER A 143 3.34 -5.04 -10.26
C SER A 143 3.52 -5.51 -11.70
N LEU A 144 4.63 -5.10 -12.30
CA LEU A 144 5.09 -5.48 -13.63
C LEU A 144 6.57 -5.86 -13.55
N PRO A 145 7.09 -6.72 -14.44
CA PRO A 145 8.52 -7.07 -14.47
C PRO A 145 9.46 -5.85 -14.52
N GLU A 146 9.06 -4.80 -15.22
CA GLU A 146 9.80 -3.53 -15.32
C GLU A 146 9.85 -2.81 -13.96
N LEU A 147 8.75 -2.82 -13.21
CA LEU A 147 8.70 -2.27 -11.85
C LEU A 147 9.55 -3.10 -10.89
N GLU A 148 9.49 -4.43 -10.98
CA GLU A 148 10.34 -5.30 -10.16
C GLU A 148 11.83 -5.06 -10.43
N LYS A 149 12.22 -4.86 -11.69
CA LYS A 149 13.61 -4.56 -12.06
C LYS A 149 14.09 -3.25 -11.44
N ILE A 150 13.28 -2.19 -11.49
CA ILE A 150 13.62 -0.90 -10.87
C ILE A 150 13.64 -1.03 -9.34
N ARG A 151 12.66 -1.72 -8.76
CA ARG A 151 12.60 -1.96 -7.32
C ARG A 151 13.85 -2.68 -6.81
N ASN A 152 14.26 -3.76 -7.48
CA ASN A 152 15.37 -4.58 -7.04
C ASN A 152 16.69 -3.81 -7.12
N SER A 153 16.90 -2.99 -8.16
CA SER A 153 18.10 -2.14 -8.26
C SER A 153 18.17 -1.11 -7.12
N MET A 154 17.04 -0.53 -6.74
CA MET A 154 16.96 0.40 -5.61
C MET A 154 17.28 -0.28 -4.27
N LEU A 155 16.81 -1.51 -4.06
CA LEU A 155 17.13 -2.31 -2.88
C LEU A 155 18.61 -2.69 -2.83
N GLU A 156 19.17 -3.17 -3.95
CA GLU A 156 20.60 -3.48 -4.08
C GLU A 156 21.50 -2.25 -3.86
N ALA A 157 21.01 -1.06 -4.22
CA ALA A 157 21.70 0.20 -3.96
C ALA A 157 21.69 0.60 -2.48
N GLY A 158 20.80 0.03 -1.66
CA GLY A 158 20.74 0.22 -0.21
C GLY A 158 19.46 0.88 0.32
N ALA A 159 18.37 0.91 -0.47
CA ALA A 159 17.08 1.35 0.06
C ALA A 159 16.59 0.44 1.19
N LEU A 160 16.01 1.04 2.25
CA LEU A 160 15.47 0.27 3.38
C LEU A 160 14.21 -0.50 3.00
N GLY A 161 13.40 0.11 2.15
CA GLY A 161 12.20 -0.48 1.60
C GLY A 161 11.79 0.26 0.35
N VAL A 162 11.23 -0.47 -0.61
CA VAL A 162 10.80 0.07 -1.89
C VAL A 162 9.45 -0.52 -2.24
N LYS A 163 8.47 0.34 -2.54
CA LYS A 163 7.14 -0.09 -2.98
C LYS A 163 6.57 0.75 -4.11
N ILE A 164 5.50 0.23 -4.71
CA ILE A 164 4.70 0.98 -5.69
C ILE A 164 3.97 2.11 -4.95
N SER A 165 3.90 3.27 -5.59
CA SER A 165 3.10 4.40 -5.16
C SER A 165 2.00 4.69 -6.18
N GLY A 166 0.77 4.88 -5.71
CA GLY A 166 -0.42 5.06 -6.55
C GLY A 166 -1.12 3.74 -6.91
N ALA A 167 -1.80 3.73 -8.06
CA ALA A 167 -2.69 2.63 -8.46
C ALA A 167 -1.97 1.34 -8.91
N GLY A 168 -0.66 1.41 -9.20
CA GLY A 168 0.14 0.28 -9.71
C GLY A 168 -0.07 -0.01 -11.21
N LEU A 169 0.61 -1.03 -11.73
CA LEU A 169 0.71 -1.35 -13.17
C LEU A 169 1.38 -0.23 -13.98
N GLY A 170 2.33 0.45 -13.35
CA GLY A 170 3.14 1.52 -13.91
C GLY A 170 3.34 2.63 -12.87
N GLY A 171 3.58 3.85 -13.33
CA GLY A 171 3.76 5.00 -12.44
C GLY A 171 5.06 4.91 -11.65
N CYS A 172 5.00 5.28 -10.36
CA CYS A 172 6.18 5.50 -9.54
C CYS A 172 6.42 4.38 -8.51
N LEU A 173 7.69 4.14 -8.22
CA LEU A 173 8.16 3.49 -7.01
C LEU A 173 8.60 4.56 -6.01
N ILE A 174 8.40 4.28 -4.73
CA ILE A 174 8.89 5.08 -3.61
C ILE A 174 9.80 4.22 -2.74
N ALA A 175 10.93 4.78 -2.35
CA ALA A 175 11.92 4.14 -1.48
C ALA A 175 12.26 5.02 -0.27
N ILE A 176 12.66 4.37 0.82
CA ILE A 176 13.21 5.05 2.00
C ILE A 176 14.74 4.95 1.98
N ALA A 177 15.39 6.10 2.21
CA ALA A 177 16.82 6.23 2.41
C ALA A 177 17.15 6.83 3.78
N PHE A 178 18.35 6.53 4.30
CA PHE A 178 18.83 7.05 5.58
C PHE A 178 19.40 8.46 5.51
N GLU A 179 20.09 8.77 4.41
CA GLU A 179 20.89 9.97 4.23
C GLU A 179 20.88 10.35 2.74
N GLU A 180 21.10 11.63 2.46
CA GLU A 180 20.99 12.20 1.11
C GLU A 180 21.91 11.49 0.10
N LYS A 181 23.17 11.24 0.48
CA LYS A 181 24.13 10.50 -0.35
C LYS A 181 23.66 9.08 -0.69
N HIS A 182 22.97 8.41 0.23
CA HIS A 182 22.38 7.10 -0.06
C HIS A 182 21.17 7.24 -1.00
N ALA A 183 20.37 8.28 -0.82
CA ALA A 183 19.22 8.57 -1.67
C ALA A 183 19.62 8.82 -3.13
N GLU A 184 20.70 9.57 -3.37
CA GLU A 184 21.25 9.79 -4.71
C GLU A 184 21.67 8.47 -5.38
N LYS A 185 22.41 7.61 -4.65
CA LYS A 185 22.82 6.30 -5.16
C LYS A 185 21.63 5.41 -5.52
N ILE A 186 20.57 5.44 -4.69
CA ILE A 186 19.33 4.70 -4.95
C ILE A 186 18.64 5.23 -6.21
N LEU A 187 18.60 6.55 -6.39
CA LEU A 187 18.03 7.19 -7.57
C LEU A 187 18.81 6.82 -8.84
N ASP A 188 20.13 6.89 -8.80
CA ASP A 188 20.99 6.50 -9.94
C ASP A 188 20.78 5.05 -10.36
N ALA A 189 20.63 4.14 -9.39
CA ALA A 189 20.31 2.74 -9.66
C ALA A 189 18.94 2.57 -10.32
N ALA A 190 17.93 3.31 -9.86
CA ALA A 190 16.60 3.31 -10.46
C ALA A 190 16.65 3.78 -11.92
N LEU A 191 17.31 4.91 -12.20
CA LEU A 191 17.47 5.46 -13.54
C LEU A 191 18.22 4.50 -14.48
N SER A 192 19.31 3.90 -13.98
CA SER A 192 20.11 2.93 -14.74
C SER A 192 19.37 1.62 -15.03
N SER A 193 18.32 1.31 -14.27
CA SER A 193 17.57 0.05 -14.39
C SER A 193 16.28 0.16 -15.20
N GLY A 194 15.82 1.38 -15.50
CA GLY A 194 14.67 1.61 -16.38
C GLY A 194 13.73 2.73 -15.96
N ALA A 195 13.94 3.38 -14.80
CA ALA A 195 13.18 4.58 -14.47
C ALA A 195 13.53 5.72 -15.45
N VAL A 196 12.53 6.45 -15.91
CA VAL A 196 12.72 7.53 -16.90
C VAL A 196 13.05 8.87 -16.24
N ARG A 197 12.73 9.02 -14.95
CA ARG A 197 13.04 10.18 -14.10
C ARG A 197 12.84 9.80 -12.64
N GLY A 198 13.36 10.62 -11.73
CA GLY A 198 13.11 10.48 -10.31
C GLY A 198 13.60 11.67 -9.51
N TRP A 199 13.33 11.65 -8.21
CA TRP A 199 13.55 12.75 -7.30
C TRP A 199 13.95 12.23 -5.91
N VAL A 200 14.83 12.97 -5.25
CA VAL A 200 15.07 12.85 -3.81
C VAL A 200 14.19 13.90 -3.13
N LEU A 201 13.40 13.47 -2.14
CA LEU A 201 12.37 14.29 -1.51
C LEU A 201 12.43 14.15 0.02
N GLU A 202 12.07 15.23 0.71
CA GLU A 202 11.77 15.23 2.13
C GLU A 202 10.25 15.43 2.33
N VAL A 203 9.77 15.15 3.53
CA VAL A 203 8.36 15.36 3.89
C VAL A 203 8.07 16.86 3.98
N ASP A 204 7.19 17.36 3.12
CA ASP A 204 6.81 18.78 3.07
C ASP A 204 5.68 19.12 4.08
N GLU A 205 5.60 20.38 4.48
CA GLU A 205 4.58 20.96 5.37
C GLU A 205 3.20 21.17 4.68
N GLY A 206 3.08 20.79 3.41
CA GLY A 206 1.81 20.73 2.67
C GLY A 206 1.29 22.10 2.20
N VAL A 207 0.02 22.13 1.77
CA VAL A 207 -0.60 23.33 1.19
C VAL A 207 -0.69 24.47 2.20
N ARG A 208 -0.13 25.64 1.83
CA ARG A 208 -0.20 26.91 2.56
C ARG A 208 -0.94 27.96 1.71
N LEU A 209 -1.66 28.89 2.36
CA LEU A 209 -2.11 30.12 1.71
C LEU A 209 -0.96 31.12 1.82
N GLU A 210 -0.41 31.57 0.69
CA GLU A 210 0.52 32.70 0.66
C GLU A 210 -0.28 34.00 0.85
N SER A 211 0.07 34.77 1.88
CA SER A 211 -0.52 36.09 2.21
C SER A 211 0.38 37.22 1.75
#